data_AF-A0A2K3LCL5-F1
#
_entry.id   AF-A0A2K3LCL5-F1
#
_cell.length_a   1.000
_cell.length_b   1.000
_cell.length_c   1.000
_cell.angle_alpha   90.00
_cell.angle_beta   90.00
_cell.angle_gamma   90.00
#
_symmetry.space_group_name_H-M   'P 1'
#
loop_
_entity.id
_entity.type
_entity.pdbx_description
1 polymer ?
#
loop_
_entity_poly.entity_id
_entity_poly.type
_entity_poly.pdbx_seq_one_letter_code
_entity_poly.pdbx_strand_id
1 'polypeptide(L)'
;MLLQRVSRAKTRLEKLRRETDRILQDIINDHRSSHEDEDLVDVLLKFQHGDNNDPLQNHLTDDNIKAVIQDLFTAGSETSSGIVLWAMSEMVKNPMVMKEAQAEVRRVFDRKGYVDETGLHHLIYLKSIIKETLRLHPVVPLLVPRESREKSRINEYEIPPKTRVAVNVWAIGRDPIYWDEAESFKPERFVNSPIDFKGTHFKYIPFGAGRRMCPGISFALPNVELPLAMLLYHFDRKLHNGLKNEELDMSESFGFSLRRKSDLCLIPITRRP
;
A
#
# COMPACT_ATOMS: atom_id res chain seq x y z
N MET A 1 -8.99 -34.61 3.09
CA MET A 1 -9.88 -33.89 4.03
C MET A 1 -9.45 -33.97 5.51
N LEU A 2 -8.57 -34.91 5.93
CA LEU A 2 -8.04 -34.98 7.31
C LEU A 2 -6.81 -34.09 7.58
N LEU A 3 -5.93 -33.85 6.59
CA LEU A 3 -4.75 -32.98 6.72
C LEU A 3 -5.08 -31.48 6.90
N GLN A 4 -6.25 -31.01 6.48
CA GLN A 4 -6.72 -29.64 6.74
C GLN A 4 -7.17 -29.43 8.21
N ARG A 5 -7.44 -30.50 8.96
CA ARG A 5 -7.83 -30.43 10.38
C ARG A 5 -6.65 -30.51 11.35
N VAL A 6 -5.44 -30.82 10.88
CA VAL A 6 -4.21 -30.91 11.69
C VAL A 6 -3.10 -30.01 11.12
N SER A 7 -3.48 -28.86 10.57
CA SER A 7 -2.50 -27.85 10.16
C SER A 7 -2.23 -26.89 11.31
N ARG A 8 -0.96 -26.81 11.74
CA ARG A 8 -0.50 -25.77 12.68
C ARG A 8 -0.87 -24.36 12.19
N ALA A 9 -0.99 -24.15 10.89
CA ALA A 9 -1.42 -22.87 10.32
C ALA A 9 -2.88 -22.54 10.64
N LYS A 10 -3.79 -23.52 10.59
CA LYS A 10 -5.20 -23.31 10.95
C LYS A 10 -5.35 -22.94 12.42
N THR A 11 -4.72 -23.71 13.32
CA THR A 11 -4.75 -23.43 14.76
C THR A 11 -4.13 -22.06 15.08
N ARG A 12 -3.03 -21.70 14.42
CA ARG A 12 -2.41 -20.36 14.53
C ARG A 12 -3.36 -19.26 14.06
N LEU A 13 -4.02 -19.43 12.92
CA LEU A 13 -4.98 -18.47 12.39
C LEU A 13 -6.19 -18.29 13.31
N GLU A 14 -6.73 -19.39 13.86
CA GLU A 14 -7.82 -19.35 14.84
C GLU A 14 -7.41 -18.69 16.16
N LYS A 15 -6.16 -18.88 16.59
CA LYS A 15 -5.61 -18.17 17.75
C LYS A 15 -5.50 -16.66 17.46
N LEU A 16 -4.88 -16.28 16.34
CA LEU A 16 -4.76 -14.89 15.90
C LEU A 16 -6.12 -14.22 15.77
N ARG A 17 -7.10 -14.89 15.13
CA ARG A 17 -8.46 -14.37 15.00
C ARG A 17 -9.09 -14.05 16.36
N ARG A 18 -8.93 -14.94 17.35
CA ARG A 18 -9.46 -14.72 18.71
C ARG A 18 -8.75 -13.59 19.44
N GLU A 19 -7.44 -13.46 19.25
CA GLU A 19 -6.67 -12.36 19.83
C GLU A 19 -7.06 -11.01 19.20
N THR A 20 -7.14 -10.95 17.88
CA THR A 20 -7.60 -9.76 17.16
C THR A 20 -9.02 -9.37 17.54
N ASP A 21 -9.95 -10.33 17.60
CA ASP A 21 -11.34 -10.06 18.00
C ASP A 21 -11.44 -9.47 19.41
N ARG A 22 -10.64 -9.99 20.36
CA ARG A 22 -10.56 -9.44 21.72
C ARG A 22 -10.04 -8.00 21.72
N ILE A 23 -8.91 -7.74 21.06
CA ILE A 23 -8.32 -6.41 20.97
C ILE A 23 -9.33 -5.42 20.36
N LEU A 24 -10.00 -5.78 19.27
CA LEU A 24 -10.98 -4.91 18.63
C LEU A 24 -12.24 -4.72 19.49
N GLN A 25 -12.66 -5.73 20.24
CA GLN A 25 -13.75 -5.58 21.20
C GLN A 25 -13.39 -4.63 22.35
N ASP A 26 -12.17 -4.73 22.87
CA ASP A 26 -11.66 -3.86 23.92
C ASP A 26 -11.63 -2.41 23.42
N ILE A 27 -11.12 -2.16 22.20
CA ILE A 27 -11.16 -0.83 21.55
C ILE A 27 -12.60 -0.30 21.47
N ILE A 28 -13.57 -1.12 21.02
CA ILE A 28 -14.98 -0.70 20.95
C ILE A 28 -15.54 -0.34 22.33
N ASN A 29 -15.23 -1.16 23.34
CA ASN A 29 -15.71 -0.93 24.71
C ASN A 29 -15.11 0.36 25.30
N ASP A 30 -13.84 0.63 25.03
CA ASP A 30 -13.16 1.85 25.47
C ASP A 30 -13.85 3.10 24.90
N HIS A 31 -14.14 3.13 23.59
CA HIS A 31 -14.86 4.24 22.94
C HIS A 31 -16.31 4.40 23.42
N ARG A 32 -16.95 3.33 23.90
CA ARG A 32 -18.29 3.43 24.54
C ARG A 32 -18.23 4.04 25.94
N SER A 33 -17.10 3.89 26.62
CA SER A 33 -16.92 4.29 28.03
C SER A 33 -16.23 5.64 28.22
N SER A 34 -15.45 6.08 27.23
CA SER A 34 -14.70 7.33 27.23
C SER A 34 -15.13 8.20 26.06
N HIS A 35 -15.16 9.51 26.28
CA HIS A 35 -15.39 10.50 25.24
C HIS A 35 -14.16 11.39 25.15
N GLU A 36 -13.13 10.88 24.46
CA GLU A 36 -11.99 11.68 24.01
C GLU A 36 -12.33 12.39 22.68
N ASP A 37 -11.31 12.85 21.95
CA ASP A 37 -11.46 13.40 20.61
C ASP A 37 -12.09 12.35 19.65
N GLU A 38 -13.11 12.77 18.91
CA GLU A 38 -13.89 11.88 18.03
C GLU A 38 -13.03 11.27 16.91
N ASP A 39 -13.08 9.94 16.78
CA ASP A 39 -12.43 9.21 15.70
C ASP A 39 -13.40 8.36 14.85
N LEU A 40 -12.85 7.53 13.95
CA LEU A 40 -13.65 6.68 13.07
C LEU A 40 -14.54 5.68 13.84
N VAL A 41 -14.03 5.11 14.94
CA VAL A 41 -14.76 4.16 15.76
C VAL A 41 -15.99 4.83 16.36
N ASP A 42 -15.84 6.06 16.88
CA ASP A 42 -16.95 6.86 17.39
C ASP A 42 -18.00 7.14 16.32
N VAL A 43 -17.57 7.52 15.11
CA VAL A 43 -18.49 7.75 13.98
C VAL A 43 -19.27 6.48 13.66
N LEU A 44 -18.61 5.33 13.57
CA LEU A 44 -19.27 4.04 13.29
C LEU A 44 -20.23 3.64 14.42
N LEU A 45 -19.87 3.90 15.68
CA LEU A 45 -20.74 3.68 16.83
C LEU A 45 -21.96 4.59 16.81
N LYS A 46 -21.83 5.87 16.42
CA LYS A 46 -22.99 6.78 16.25
C LYS A 46 -23.95 6.26 15.18
N PHE A 47 -23.45 5.71 14.07
CA PHE A 47 -24.29 5.05 13.06
C PHE A 47 -24.97 3.78 13.57
N GLN A 48 -24.30 3.00 14.42
CA GLN A 48 -24.89 1.83 15.07
C GLN A 48 -26.04 2.20 16.03
N HIS A 49 -26.00 3.39 16.64
CA HIS A 49 -27.00 3.88 17.62
C HIS A 49 -27.92 4.98 17.04
N GLY A 50 -27.92 5.19 15.73
CA GLY A 50 -28.67 6.24 15.02
C GLY A 50 -30.20 6.12 15.15
N ASP A 51 -30.92 7.17 14.74
CA ASP A 51 -32.36 7.32 14.96
C ASP A 51 -33.16 6.17 14.34
N ASN A 52 -34.08 5.58 15.11
CA ASN A 52 -34.86 4.37 14.79
C ASN A 52 -35.79 4.52 13.57
N ASN A 53 -35.77 5.67 12.89
CA ASN A 53 -36.60 6.03 11.75
C ASN A 53 -35.93 5.75 10.38
N ASP A 54 -34.63 5.38 10.35
CA ASP A 54 -33.95 4.97 9.12
C ASP A 54 -33.70 3.45 9.10
N PRO A 55 -34.38 2.68 8.22
CA PRO A 55 -34.21 1.24 8.14
C PRO A 55 -32.80 0.79 7.74
N LEU A 56 -31.93 1.68 7.27
CA LEU A 56 -30.52 1.38 6.98
C LEU A 56 -29.58 1.56 8.19
N GLN A 57 -29.99 2.28 9.25
CA GLN A 57 -29.14 2.58 10.41
C GLN A 57 -29.09 1.43 11.43
N ASN A 58 -30.12 0.58 11.49
CA ASN A 58 -30.23 -0.51 12.48
C ASN A 58 -29.51 -1.83 12.10
N HIS A 59 -28.53 -1.80 11.18
CA HIS A 59 -27.88 -3.02 10.66
C HIS A 59 -26.39 -3.17 10.98
N LEU A 60 -25.74 -2.17 11.58
CA LEU A 60 -24.30 -2.25 11.87
C LEU A 60 -24.04 -2.96 13.21
N THR A 61 -23.44 -4.15 13.15
CA THR A 61 -23.06 -4.91 14.35
C THR A 61 -21.63 -4.59 14.82
N ASP A 62 -21.29 -4.93 16.06
CA ASP A 62 -19.91 -4.85 16.55
C ASP A 62 -18.96 -5.62 15.63
N ASP A 63 -19.37 -6.79 15.14
CA ASP A 63 -18.57 -7.57 14.18
C ASP A 63 -18.34 -6.82 12.87
N ASN A 64 -19.30 -6.01 12.40
CA ASN A 64 -19.10 -5.16 11.22
C ASN A 64 -18.11 -4.03 11.52
N ILE A 65 -18.23 -3.37 12.68
CA ILE A 65 -17.31 -2.31 13.10
C ILE A 65 -15.88 -2.85 13.22
N LYS A 66 -15.70 -3.97 13.92
CA LYS A 66 -14.42 -4.68 14.02
C LYS A 66 -13.83 -5.00 12.65
N ALA A 67 -14.65 -5.53 11.73
CA ALA A 67 -14.20 -5.86 10.38
C ALA A 67 -13.72 -4.62 9.62
N VAL A 68 -14.44 -3.49 9.72
CA VAL A 68 -14.04 -2.22 9.08
C VAL A 68 -12.72 -1.70 9.67
N ILE A 69 -12.58 -1.68 10.99
CA ILE A 69 -11.33 -1.27 11.66
C ILE A 69 -10.17 -2.15 11.22
N GLN A 70 -10.37 -3.47 11.21
CA GLN A 70 -9.34 -4.43 10.79
C GLN A 70 -8.93 -4.24 9.32
N ASP A 71 -9.92 -4.07 8.42
CA ASP A 71 -9.67 -3.84 7.00
C ASP A 71 -8.86 -2.56 6.78
N LEU A 72 -9.23 -1.45 7.42
CA LEU A 72 -8.53 -0.18 7.31
C LEU A 72 -7.11 -0.25 7.87
N PHE A 73 -6.93 -0.82 9.06
CA PHE A 73 -5.62 -0.93 9.70
C PHE A 73 -4.66 -1.77 8.87
N THR A 74 -5.11 -2.95 8.41
CA THR A 74 -4.26 -3.86 7.64
C THR A 74 -4.00 -3.34 6.22
N ALA A 75 -5.02 -2.87 5.51
CA ALA A 75 -4.86 -2.36 4.16
C ALA A 75 -4.06 -1.04 4.12
N GLY A 76 -4.26 -0.15 5.09
CA GLY A 76 -3.57 1.15 5.15
C GLY A 76 -2.10 1.04 5.57
N SER A 77 -1.78 0.17 6.53
CA SER A 77 -0.44 0.09 7.12
C SER A 77 0.53 -0.75 6.27
N GLU A 78 0.15 -2.00 5.96
CA GLU A 78 1.03 -2.95 5.26
C GLU A 78 1.36 -2.47 3.83
N THR A 79 0.37 -1.91 3.12
CA THR A 79 0.58 -1.48 1.74
C THR A 79 1.48 -0.25 1.66
N SER A 80 1.21 0.79 2.45
CA SER A 80 1.99 2.03 2.46
C SER A 80 3.43 1.79 2.90
N SER A 81 3.64 1.03 3.99
CA SER A 81 4.98 0.66 4.46
C SER A 81 5.75 -0.18 3.44
N GLY A 82 5.07 -1.11 2.76
CA GLY A 82 5.65 -1.90 1.67
C GLY A 82 6.13 -1.02 0.50
N ILE A 83 5.35 -0.01 0.11
CA ILE A 83 5.74 0.95 -0.94
C ILE A 83 6.97 1.75 -0.50
N VAL A 84 6.99 2.27 0.73
CA VAL A 84 8.15 3.00 1.28
C VAL A 84 9.40 2.11 1.23
N LEU A 85 9.29 0.85 1.68
CA LEU A 85 10.40 -0.09 1.72
C LEU A 85 10.95 -0.40 0.31
N TRP A 86 10.08 -0.63 -0.68
CA TRP A 86 10.50 -0.87 -2.05
C TRP A 86 11.08 0.37 -2.73
N ALA A 87 10.48 1.55 -2.52
CA ALA A 87 11.02 2.80 -3.05
C ALA A 87 12.41 3.10 -2.48
N MET A 88 12.59 2.89 -1.17
CA MET A 88 13.89 2.99 -0.50
C MET A 88 14.90 2.02 -1.07
N SER A 89 14.49 0.77 -1.31
CA SER A 89 15.35 -0.27 -1.88
C SER A 89 15.85 0.11 -3.27
N GLU A 90 14.94 0.55 -4.14
CA GLU A 90 15.26 0.95 -5.51
C GLU A 90 16.15 2.19 -5.54
N MET A 91 15.89 3.19 -4.70
CA MET A 91 16.79 4.33 -4.59
C MET A 91 18.18 3.92 -4.09
N VAL A 92 18.27 3.02 -3.09
CA VAL A 92 19.58 2.54 -2.60
C VAL A 92 20.32 1.75 -3.67
N LYS A 93 19.62 0.91 -4.44
CA LYS A 93 20.17 0.18 -5.59
C LYS A 93 20.70 1.12 -6.66
N ASN A 94 20.01 2.26 -6.88
CA ASN A 94 20.27 3.22 -7.93
C ASN A 94 20.75 4.57 -7.36
N PRO A 95 22.06 4.73 -7.03
CA PRO A 95 22.57 5.92 -6.33
C PRO A 95 22.32 7.25 -7.06
N MET A 96 22.21 7.26 -8.40
CA MET A 96 21.85 8.47 -9.14
C MET A 96 20.40 8.90 -8.85
N VAL A 97 19.45 7.97 -8.87
CA VAL A 97 18.04 8.21 -8.53
C VAL A 97 17.92 8.72 -7.09
N MET A 98 18.64 8.10 -6.14
CA MET A 98 18.70 8.57 -4.74
C MET A 98 19.17 10.02 -4.67
N LYS A 99 20.27 10.34 -5.34
CA LYS A 99 20.89 11.67 -5.31
C LYS A 99 19.93 12.73 -5.85
N GLU A 100 19.26 12.44 -6.96
CA GLU A 100 18.26 13.34 -7.55
C GLU A 100 17.05 13.55 -6.65
N ALA A 101 16.52 12.47 -6.06
CA ALA A 101 15.42 12.55 -5.10
C ALA A 101 15.79 13.38 -3.86
N GLN A 102 16.96 13.16 -3.27
CA GLN A 102 17.45 13.95 -2.14
C GLN A 102 17.63 15.43 -2.52
N ALA A 103 18.17 15.71 -3.71
CA ALA A 103 18.36 17.08 -4.19
C ALA A 103 17.02 17.80 -4.39
N GLU A 104 16.01 17.14 -4.97
CA GLU A 104 14.66 17.69 -5.12
C GLU A 104 14.03 17.99 -3.75
N VAL A 105 14.01 17.01 -2.85
CA VAL A 105 13.41 17.14 -1.52
C VAL A 105 14.05 18.28 -0.75
N ARG A 106 15.38 18.33 -0.70
CA ARG A 106 16.11 19.40 0.00
C ARG A 106 15.81 20.76 -0.64
N ARG A 107 15.88 20.89 -1.97
CA ARG A 107 15.54 22.15 -2.64
C ARG A 107 14.14 22.67 -2.28
N VAL A 108 13.15 21.80 -2.12
CA VAL A 108 11.77 22.19 -1.76
C VAL A 108 11.67 22.65 -0.29
N PHE A 109 12.30 21.94 0.64
CA PHE A 109 12.11 22.18 2.08
C PHE A 109 13.21 23.01 2.74
N ASP A 110 14.34 23.27 2.08
CA ASP A 110 15.50 23.97 2.66
C ASP A 110 15.16 25.35 3.22
N ARG A 111 14.30 26.10 2.51
CA ARG A 111 13.87 27.43 2.98
C ARG A 111 13.04 27.36 4.26
N LYS A 112 12.26 26.28 4.43
CA LYS A 112 11.34 26.09 5.55
C LYS A 112 12.02 25.43 6.75
N GLY A 113 13.04 24.60 6.50
CA GLY A 113 13.83 23.92 7.54
C GLY A 113 13.27 22.57 7.98
N TYR A 114 12.01 22.27 7.70
CA TYR A 114 11.36 20.99 8.03
C TYR A 114 10.45 20.50 6.89
N VAL A 115 10.20 19.19 6.89
CA VAL A 115 9.30 18.52 5.93
C VAL A 115 7.89 18.46 6.50
N ASP A 116 6.91 18.85 5.70
CA ASP A 116 5.48 18.67 5.98
C ASP A 116 4.67 18.47 4.69
N GLU A 117 3.36 18.24 4.84
CA GLU A 117 2.45 17.90 3.75
C GLU A 117 2.34 19.02 2.72
N THR A 118 2.51 20.28 3.13
CA THR A 118 2.31 21.45 2.27
C THR A 118 3.28 21.49 1.10
N GLY A 119 4.47 20.91 1.24
CA GLY A 119 5.49 20.90 0.18
C GLY A 119 5.40 19.70 -0.77
N LEU A 120 4.65 18.65 -0.44
CA LEU A 120 4.69 17.37 -1.16
C LEU A 120 4.31 17.47 -2.63
N HIS A 121 3.39 18.38 -2.99
CA HIS A 121 2.97 18.58 -4.37
C HIS A 121 4.09 19.06 -5.31
N HIS A 122 5.18 19.62 -4.77
CA HIS A 122 6.36 20.05 -5.54
C HIS A 122 7.39 18.92 -5.78
N LEU A 123 7.22 17.75 -5.16
CA LEU A 123 8.15 16.62 -5.25
C LEU A 123 7.85 15.74 -6.49
N ILE A 124 8.04 16.30 -7.67
CA ILE A 124 7.66 15.67 -8.94
C ILE A 124 8.46 14.39 -9.18
N TYR A 125 9.79 14.43 -8.98
CA TYR A 125 10.65 13.28 -9.18
C TYR A 125 10.41 12.19 -8.12
N LEU A 126 10.21 12.55 -6.85
CA LEU A 126 9.85 11.57 -5.82
C LEU A 126 8.52 10.87 -6.13
N LYS A 127 7.51 11.58 -6.64
CA LYS A 127 6.25 10.97 -7.08
C LYS A 127 6.44 10.03 -8.27
N SER A 128 7.34 10.36 -9.19
CA SER A 128 7.73 9.47 -10.28
C SER A 128 8.42 8.19 -9.81
N ILE A 129 9.29 8.29 -8.79
CA ILE A 129 9.91 7.13 -8.12
C ILE A 129 8.81 6.24 -7.51
N ILE A 130 7.87 6.82 -6.76
CA ILE A 130 6.75 6.06 -6.17
C ILE A 130 5.92 5.37 -7.26
N LYS A 131 5.65 6.05 -8.38
CA LYS A 131 4.91 5.45 -9.50
C LYS A 131 5.66 4.27 -10.11
N GLU A 132 6.97 4.39 -10.31
CA GLU A 132 7.82 3.32 -10.83
C GLU A 132 7.95 2.16 -9.84
N THR A 133 8.04 2.45 -8.54
CA THR A 133 7.97 1.44 -7.47
C THR A 133 6.66 0.68 -7.52
N LEU A 134 5.52 1.34 -7.69
CA LEU A 134 4.22 0.68 -7.82
C LEU A 134 4.09 -0.16 -9.09
N ARG A 135 4.82 0.19 -10.17
CA ARG A 135 4.85 -0.58 -11.42
C ARG A 135 5.64 -1.88 -11.25
N LEU A 136 6.85 -1.79 -10.72
CA LEU A 136 7.77 -2.92 -10.57
C LEU A 136 7.48 -3.75 -9.32
N HIS A 137 7.15 -3.13 -8.20
CA HIS A 137 6.90 -3.82 -6.93
C HIS A 137 5.49 -3.54 -6.42
N PRO A 138 4.43 -3.93 -7.15
CA PRO A 138 3.06 -3.75 -6.69
C PRO A 138 2.84 -4.59 -5.43
N VAL A 139 2.55 -3.94 -4.29
CA VAL A 139 2.40 -4.64 -3.00
C VAL A 139 1.29 -5.69 -3.06
N VAL A 140 0.26 -5.54 -3.90
CA VAL A 140 -0.76 -6.56 -4.12
C VAL A 140 -0.69 -7.04 -5.58
N PRO A 141 0.20 -7.99 -5.93
CA PRO A 141 0.59 -8.28 -7.32
C PRO A 141 -0.53 -8.89 -8.17
N LEU A 142 -1.52 -9.53 -7.54
CA LEU A 142 -2.70 -10.13 -8.21
C LEU A 142 -4.01 -9.37 -7.96
N LEU A 143 -3.93 -8.19 -7.31
CA LEU A 143 -5.05 -7.47 -6.70
C LEU A 143 -5.92 -8.37 -5.78
N VAL A 144 -6.93 -7.80 -5.14
CA VAL A 144 -7.93 -8.58 -4.41
C VAL A 144 -8.81 -9.33 -5.43
N PRO A 145 -8.92 -10.67 -5.35
CA PRO A 145 -9.71 -11.46 -6.29
C PRO A 145 -11.15 -10.97 -6.41
N ARG A 146 -11.69 -11.00 -7.62
CA ARG A 146 -13.09 -10.69 -7.93
C ARG A 146 -13.87 -11.97 -8.14
N GLU A 147 -15.18 -11.86 -8.01
CA GLU A 147 -16.10 -12.96 -8.30
C GLU A 147 -17.15 -12.47 -9.29
N SER A 148 -17.34 -13.21 -10.38
CA SER A 148 -18.39 -12.89 -11.35
C SER A 148 -19.77 -13.03 -10.72
N ARG A 149 -20.60 -12.00 -10.85
CA ARG A 149 -21.97 -12.01 -10.29
C ARG A 149 -22.94 -12.80 -11.18
N GLU A 150 -22.71 -12.74 -12.49
CA GLU A 150 -23.56 -13.33 -13.52
C GLU A 150 -22.71 -13.94 -14.62
N LYS A 151 -23.36 -14.69 -15.51
CA LYS A 151 -22.72 -15.19 -16.72
C LYS A 151 -22.28 -13.99 -17.58
N SER A 152 -20.98 -13.92 -17.87
CA SER A 152 -20.36 -12.82 -18.60
C SER A 152 -19.53 -13.37 -19.76
N ARG A 153 -19.04 -12.49 -20.64
CA ARG A 153 -18.12 -12.85 -21.71
C ARG A 153 -16.91 -11.90 -21.71
N ILE A 154 -15.71 -12.46 -21.81
CA ILE A 154 -14.46 -11.71 -21.99
C ILE A 154 -13.81 -12.23 -23.27
N ASN A 155 -13.73 -11.40 -24.30
CA ASN A 155 -13.37 -11.80 -25.67
C ASN A 155 -14.25 -12.97 -26.14
N GLU A 156 -13.64 -14.08 -26.55
CA GLU A 156 -14.35 -15.29 -26.99
C GLU A 156 -14.71 -16.23 -25.81
N TYR A 157 -14.31 -15.91 -24.58
CA TYR A 157 -14.50 -16.78 -23.42
C TYR A 157 -15.77 -16.44 -22.66
N GLU A 158 -16.59 -17.45 -22.44
CA GLU A 158 -17.71 -17.38 -21.51
C GLU A 158 -17.23 -17.58 -20.06
N ILE A 159 -17.63 -16.67 -19.18
CA ILE A 159 -17.29 -16.66 -17.76
C ILE A 159 -18.56 -16.98 -16.96
N PRO A 160 -18.64 -18.18 -16.36
CA PRO A 160 -19.77 -18.55 -15.51
C PRO A 160 -19.93 -17.62 -14.29
N PRO A 161 -21.14 -17.50 -13.72
CA PRO A 161 -21.30 -16.86 -12.41
C PRO A 161 -20.45 -17.58 -11.35
N LYS A 162 -20.06 -16.85 -10.30
CA LYS A 162 -19.19 -17.34 -9.22
C LYS A 162 -17.75 -17.69 -9.62
N THR A 163 -17.35 -17.36 -10.86
CA THR A 163 -15.95 -17.52 -11.28
C THR A 163 -15.07 -16.51 -10.56
N ARG A 164 -14.00 -16.98 -9.91
CA ARG A 164 -12.98 -16.12 -9.29
C ARG A 164 -12.00 -15.61 -10.34
N VAL A 165 -11.74 -14.32 -10.34
CA VAL A 165 -10.86 -13.63 -11.29
C VAL A 165 -9.76 -12.92 -10.52
N ALA A 166 -8.50 -13.20 -10.87
CA ALA A 166 -7.33 -12.48 -10.36
C ALA A 166 -6.77 -11.61 -11.48
N VAL A 167 -6.32 -10.39 -11.15
CA VAL A 167 -5.75 -9.45 -12.13
C VAL A 167 -4.27 -9.30 -11.84
N ASN A 168 -3.44 -9.83 -12.72
CA ASN A 168 -1.98 -9.87 -12.52
C ASN A 168 -1.33 -8.53 -12.88
N VAL A 169 -1.40 -7.56 -11.96
CA VAL A 169 -0.80 -6.24 -12.14
C VAL A 169 0.73 -6.28 -12.14
N TRP A 170 1.33 -7.29 -11.50
CA TRP A 170 2.77 -7.53 -11.55
C TRP A 170 3.23 -7.83 -12.99
N ALA A 171 2.49 -8.67 -13.72
CA ALA A 171 2.77 -8.97 -15.11
C ALA A 171 2.45 -7.79 -16.04
N ILE A 172 1.32 -7.11 -15.85
CA ILE A 172 0.95 -5.92 -16.63
C ILE A 172 2.02 -4.83 -16.50
N GLY A 173 2.56 -4.64 -15.29
CA GLY A 173 3.62 -3.69 -15.02
C GLY A 173 4.92 -4.00 -15.75
N ARG A 174 5.15 -5.26 -16.17
CA ARG A 174 6.39 -5.75 -16.83
C ARG A 174 6.21 -6.14 -18.29
N ASP A 175 5.03 -5.91 -18.86
CA ASP A 175 4.76 -6.31 -20.23
C ASP A 175 5.54 -5.43 -21.22
N PRO A 176 6.49 -5.99 -22.00
CA PRO A 176 7.32 -5.23 -22.93
C PRO A 176 6.52 -4.63 -24.10
N ILE A 177 5.27 -5.05 -24.31
CA ILE A 177 4.37 -4.41 -25.29
C ILE A 177 4.01 -2.99 -24.84
N TYR A 178 3.92 -2.74 -23.53
CA TYR A 178 3.46 -1.47 -22.97
C TYR A 178 4.56 -0.64 -22.31
N TRP A 179 5.67 -1.27 -21.94
CA TRP A 179 6.77 -0.68 -21.19
C TRP A 179 8.12 -0.93 -21.87
N ASP A 180 8.76 0.15 -22.32
CA ASP A 180 10.15 0.09 -22.77
C ASP A 180 11.09 -0.18 -21.59
N GLU A 181 12.07 -1.06 -21.81
CA GLU A 181 12.97 -1.62 -20.79
C GLU A 181 12.18 -2.03 -19.54
N ALA A 182 11.17 -2.89 -19.74
CA ALA A 182 10.13 -3.19 -18.75
C ALA A 182 10.65 -3.65 -17.38
N GLU A 183 11.79 -4.34 -17.32
CA GLU A 183 12.38 -4.80 -16.06
C GLU A 183 13.26 -3.75 -15.36
N SER A 184 13.56 -2.63 -16.03
CA SER A 184 14.42 -1.57 -15.48
C SER A 184 13.64 -0.55 -14.68
N PHE A 185 14.17 -0.20 -13.51
CA PHE A 185 13.67 0.89 -12.67
C PHE A 185 14.06 2.25 -13.27
N LYS A 186 13.10 2.92 -13.92
CA LYS A 186 13.30 4.22 -14.60
C LYS A 186 12.19 5.21 -14.24
N PRO A 187 12.32 5.96 -13.13
CA PRO A 187 11.34 6.96 -12.72
C PRO A 187 11.03 8.00 -13.81
N GLU A 188 11.99 8.27 -14.69
CA GLU A 188 11.90 9.27 -15.77
C GLU A 188 10.68 9.04 -16.67
N ARG A 189 10.22 7.78 -16.82
CA ARG A 189 9.01 7.45 -17.60
C ARG A 189 7.72 8.07 -17.05
N PHE A 190 7.71 8.46 -15.78
CA PHE A 190 6.57 9.07 -15.10
C PHE A 190 6.70 10.58 -14.91
N VAL A 191 7.88 11.15 -15.16
CA VAL A 191 8.09 12.61 -15.06
C VAL A 191 7.25 13.30 -16.13
N ASN A 192 6.35 14.18 -15.70
CA ASN A 192 5.38 14.88 -16.57
C ASN A 192 4.52 13.94 -17.44
N SER A 193 4.38 12.68 -17.04
CA SER A 193 3.58 11.68 -17.76
C SER A 193 2.10 11.85 -17.45
N PRO A 194 1.20 11.73 -18.45
CA PRO A 194 -0.24 11.75 -18.21
C PRO A 194 -0.74 10.49 -17.48
N ILE A 195 0.10 9.45 -17.37
CA ILE A 195 -0.28 8.20 -16.70
C ILE A 195 -0.57 8.49 -15.22
N ASP A 196 -1.82 8.22 -14.84
CA ASP A 196 -2.28 8.25 -13.46
C ASP A 196 -2.79 6.87 -13.04
N PHE A 197 -3.11 6.73 -11.76
CA PHE A 197 -3.66 5.51 -11.17
C PHE A 197 -5.17 5.63 -10.90
N LYS A 198 -5.88 6.46 -11.68
CA LYS A 198 -7.36 6.63 -11.55
C LYS A 198 -8.15 5.51 -12.24
N GLY A 199 -7.49 4.40 -12.60
CA GLY A 199 -8.11 3.21 -13.19
C GLY A 199 -8.54 3.32 -14.65
N THR A 200 -8.14 4.37 -15.35
CA THR A 200 -8.40 4.56 -16.79
C THR A 200 -7.20 4.18 -17.65
N HIS A 201 -6.00 4.17 -17.06
CA HIS A 201 -4.77 3.73 -17.71
C HIS A 201 -4.54 2.23 -17.48
N PHE A 202 -5.14 1.34 -18.28
CA PHE A 202 -5.12 -0.10 -18.00
C PHE A 202 -3.74 -0.78 -17.99
N LYS A 203 -2.74 -0.17 -18.62
CA LYS A 203 -1.33 -0.61 -18.47
C LYS A 203 -0.71 -0.29 -17.11
N TYR A 204 -1.39 0.52 -16.28
CA TYR A 204 -0.93 0.99 -14.99
C TYR A 204 -2.09 1.13 -13.99
N ILE A 205 -2.42 0.03 -13.31
CA ILE A 205 -3.53 -0.05 -12.34
C ILE A 205 -3.09 -0.61 -10.97
N PRO A 206 -2.07 -0.02 -10.32
CA PRO A 206 -1.55 -0.55 -9.05
C PRO A 206 -2.57 -0.55 -7.91
N PHE A 207 -3.60 0.30 -8.00
CA PHE A 207 -4.73 0.37 -7.06
C PHE A 207 -6.02 -0.28 -7.59
N GLY A 208 -5.92 -1.01 -8.70
CA GLY A 208 -7.04 -1.60 -9.42
C GLY A 208 -7.87 -0.58 -10.20
N ALA A 209 -9.03 -1.03 -10.69
CA ALA A 209 -9.95 -0.24 -11.50
C ALA A 209 -11.43 -0.58 -11.20
N GLY A 210 -12.33 0.29 -11.67
CA GLY A 210 -13.79 0.12 -11.57
C GLY A 210 -14.34 0.20 -10.15
N ARG A 211 -15.51 -0.42 -9.92
CA ARG A 211 -16.32 -0.26 -8.69
C ARG A 211 -15.67 -0.70 -7.37
N ARG A 212 -14.56 -1.45 -7.41
CA ARG A 212 -13.80 -1.81 -6.21
C ARG A 212 -12.33 -1.45 -6.35
N MET A 213 -12.04 -0.36 -7.06
CA MET A 213 -10.74 0.30 -6.94
C MET A 213 -10.46 0.63 -5.47
N CYS A 214 -9.19 0.67 -5.10
CA CYS A 214 -8.78 0.99 -3.74
C CYS A 214 -9.46 2.29 -3.25
N PRO A 215 -10.23 2.26 -2.16
CA PRO A 215 -10.82 3.47 -1.60
C PRO A 215 -9.80 4.31 -0.83
N GLY A 216 -8.66 3.72 -0.44
CA GLY A 216 -7.62 4.34 0.39
C GLY A 216 -6.53 5.08 -0.37
N ILE A 217 -6.68 5.38 -1.67
CA ILE A 217 -5.62 6.03 -2.47
C ILE A 217 -5.23 7.39 -1.86
N SER A 218 -6.22 8.20 -1.47
CA SER A 218 -5.99 9.51 -0.85
C SER A 218 -5.29 9.42 0.52
N PHE A 219 -5.48 8.32 1.23
CA PHE A 219 -4.78 8.04 2.49
C PHE A 219 -3.36 7.53 2.24
N ALA A 220 -3.18 6.62 1.28
CA ALA A 220 -1.89 5.98 1.00
C ALA A 220 -0.84 6.97 0.50
N LEU A 221 -1.20 7.91 -0.39
CA LEU A 221 -0.22 8.78 -1.03
C LEU A 221 0.54 9.65 -0.02
N PRO A 222 -0.09 10.42 0.89
CA PRO A 222 0.65 11.18 1.91
C PRO A 222 1.45 10.27 2.84
N ASN A 223 0.90 9.10 3.22
CA ASN A 223 1.58 8.13 4.08
C ASN A 223 2.80 7.43 3.42
N VAL A 224 2.98 7.59 2.11
CA VAL A 224 4.18 7.14 1.39
C VAL A 224 5.10 8.33 1.12
N GLU A 225 4.56 9.42 0.60
CA GLU A 225 5.31 10.61 0.20
C GLU A 225 6.01 11.26 1.40
N LEU A 226 5.29 11.43 2.51
CA LEU A 226 5.81 12.15 3.68
C LEU A 226 6.97 11.41 4.37
N PRO A 227 6.87 10.09 4.69
CA PRO A 227 8.00 9.38 5.28
C PRO A 227 9.22 9.32 4.37
N LEU A 228 9.01 9.14 3.04
CA LEU A 228 10.12 9.18 2.08
C LEU A 228 10.79 10.55 2.05
N ALA A 229 10.02 11.62 1.98
CA ALA A 229 10.54 12.99 2.00
C ALA A 229 11.32 13.27 3.30
N MET A 230 10.77 12.91 4.46
CA MET A 230 11.45 13.05 5.76
C MET A 230 12.79 12.29 5.78
N LEU A 231 12.78 11.02 5.35
CA LEU A 231 13.98 10.19 5.32
C LEU A 231 15.04 10.71 4.34
N LEU A 232 14.65 11.33 3.22
CA LEU A 232 15.57 11.88 2.21
C LEU A 232 16.11 13.26 2.61
N TYR A 233 15.31 14.03 3.34
CA TYR A 233 15.68 15.35 3.84
C TYR A 233 16.72 15.25 4.95
N HIS A 234 16.45 14.45 5.99
CA HIS A 234 17.28 14.40 7.19
C HIS A 234 18.53 13.52 7.07
N PHE A 235 18.48 12.46 6.25
CA PHE A 235 19.51 11.44 6.24
C PHE A 235 20.16 11.26 4.86
N ASP A 236 21.50 11.19 4.89
CA ASP A 236 22.24 10.40 3.91
C ASP A 236 22.32 8.95 4.40
N ARG A 237 22.74 8.01 3.55
CA ARG A 237 22.62 6.58 3.85
C ARG A 237 23.84 5.81 3.40
N LYS A 238 24.17 4.76 4.16
CA LYS A 238 25.11 3.71 3.75
C LYS A 238 24.48 2.35 3.97
N LEU A 239 24.77 1.40 3.09
CA LEU A 239 24.43 0.00 3.32
C LEU A 239 25.16 -0.51 4.55
N HIS A 240 24.46 -1.31 5.36
CA HIS A 240 25.08 -2.03 6.46
C HIS A 240 26.14 -3.01 5.91
N ASN A 241 27.20 -3.28 6.68
CA ASN A 241 28.31 -4.17 6.31
C ASN A 241 29.16 -3.76 5.10
N GLY A 242 29.05 -2.53 4.61
CA GLY A 242 29.90 -2.05 3.50
C GLY A 242 29.60 -2.70 2.14
N LEU A 243 28.43 -3.34 2.01
CA LEU A 243 27.93 -3.85 0.73
C LEU A 243 27.87 -2.73 -0.31
N LYS A 244 28.16 -3.08 -1.56
CA LYS A 244 27.95 -2.17 -2.68
C LYS A 244 26.46 -2.11 -3.01
N ASN A 245 26.01 -0.98 -3.57
CA ASN A 245 24.61 -0.79 -3.95
C ASN A 245 24.14 -1.88 -4.93
N GLU A 246 25.01 -2.27 -5.87
CA GLU A 246 24.75 -3.29 -6.89
C GLU A 246 24.62 -4.70 -6.31
N GLU A 247 24.99 -4.92 -5.04
CA GLU A 247 24.91 -6.20 -4.34
C GLU A 247 23.64 -6.32 -3.48
N LEU A 248 22.84 -5.24 -3.36
CA LEU A 248 21.57 -5.29 -2.63
C LEU A 248 20.64 -6.35 -3.24
N ASP A 249 20.21 -7.30 -2.41
CA ASP A 249 19.23 -8.33 -2.76
C ASP A 249 17.87 -7.66 -3.04
N MET A 250 17.36 -7.84 -4.27
CA MET A 250 16.05 -7.33 -4.71
C MET A 250 15.04 -8.46 -4.89
N SER A 251 15.33 -9.67 -4.40
CA SER A 251 14.43 -10.81 -4.54
C SER A 251 13.14 -10.62 -3.76
N GLU A 252 12.05 -11.10 -4.36
CA GLU A 252 10.70 -10.96 -3.87
C GLU A 252 10.23 -12.24 -3.15
N SER A 253 9.46 -12.06 -2.09
CA SER A 253 8.68 -13.11 -1.45
C SER A 253 7.21 -12.94 -1.84
N PHE A 254 6.71 -13.88 -2.64
CA PHE A 254 5.33 -13.86 -3.12
C PHE A 254 4.38 -14.43 -2.06
N GLY A 255 3.44 -13.61 -1.62
CA GLY A 255 2.30 -14.00 -0.80
C GLY A 255 1.05 -13.24 -1.25
N PHE A 256 0.14 -12.99 -0.30
CA PHE A 256 -0.96 -12.04 -0.55
C PHE A 256 -0.39 -10.64 -0.84
N SER A 257 0.63 -10.24 -0.08
CA SER A 257 1.45 -9.06 -0.34
C SER A 257 2.80 -9.45 -0.93
N LEU A 258 3.32 -8.63 -1.84
CA LEU A 258 4.67 -8.75 -2.40
C LEU A 258 5.66 -8.03 -1.48
N ARG A 259 6.53 -8.80 -0.83
CA ARG A 259 7.52 -8.28 0.12
C ARG A 259 8.93 -8.55 -0.37
N ARG A 260 9.91 -7.81 0.14
CA ARG A 260 11.31 -8.21 0.01
C ARG A 260 11.50 -9.57 0.69
N LYS A 261 12.33 -10.43 0.10
CA LYS A 261 12.72 -11.69 0.71
C LYS A 261 13.63 -11.48 1.93
N SER A 262 14.45 -10.43 1.88
CA SER A 262 15.44 -10.07 2.90
C SER A 262 15.22 -8.62 3.37
N ASP A 263 15.36 -8.39 4.67
CA ASP A 263 15.19 -7.07 5.27
C ASP A 263 16.18 -6.04 4.69
N LEU A 264 15.73 -4.78 4.60
CA LEU A 264 16.57 -3.67 4.16
C LEU A 264 17.26 -3.03 5.39
N CYS A 265 18.55 -3.30 5.55
CA CYS A 265 19.34 -2.76 6.66
C CYS A 265 20.20 -1.57 6.20
N LEU A 266 19.86 -0.36 6.65
CA LEU A 266 20.56 0.88 6.32
C LEU A 266 21.11 1.56 7.57
N ILE A 267 22.27 2.20 7.45
CA ILE A 267 22.82 3.06 8.48
C ILE A 267 22.44 4.52 8.12
N PRO A 268 21.56 5.18 8.90
CA PRO A 268 21.23 6.57 8.67
C PRO A 268 22.41 7.45 9.09
N ILE A 269 22.81 8.38 8.21
CA ILE A 269 23.82 9.39 8.50
C ILE A 269 23.09 10.73 8.56
N THR A 270 23.00 11.29 9.76
CA THR A 270 22.36 12.59 9.98
C THR A 270 23.05 13.65 9.15
N ARG A 271 22.30 14.20 8.19
CA ARG A 271 22.70 15.37 7.41
C ARG A 271 22.11 16.64 8.01
N ARG A 272 20.88 16.54 8.54
CA ARG A 272 20.16 17.61 9.22
C ARG A 272 19.50 17.05 10.47
N PRO A 273 19.86 17.52 11.67
CA PRO A 273 19.15 17.17 12.89
C PRO A 273 17.69 17.64 12.83
#